data_AF-A0A224A1C0-F1
#
_entry.id   AF-A0A224A1C0-F1
#
_cell.length_a   1.000
_cell.length_b   1.000
_cell.length_c   1.000
_cell.angle_alpha   90.00
_cell.angle_beta   90.00
_cell.angle_gamma   90.00
#
_symmetry.space_group_name_H-M   'P 1'
#
loop_
_entity.id
_entity.type
_entity.pdbx_description
1 polymer ?
#
loop_
_entity_poly.entity_id
_entity_poly.type
_entity_poly.pdbx_seq_one_letter_code
_entity_poly.pdbx_strand_id
1 'polypeptide(L)' 'DVQPGVDIVIGPGTEVIAGEGLIATAGVIDSHIHFICPQQVEDALMSGVTTMIGGGTGPATGTAATTCTPGPWHI' A
#
# COMPACT_ATOMS: atom_id res chain seq x y z
N ASP A 1 11.69 -1.58 33.27
CA ASP A 1 11.84 -2.35 34.53
C ASP A 1 11.09 -1.77 35.72
N VAL A 2 10.83 -0.46 35.75
CA VAL A 2 10.24 0.26 36.91
C VAL A 2 8.84 0.84 36.66
N GLN A 3 8.36 0.83 35.41
CA GLN A 3 7.05 1.37 35.04
C GLN A 3 5.99 0.26 35.11
N PRO A 4 4.81 0.52 35.70
CA PRO A 4 3.72 -0.46 35.74
C PRO A 4 2.99 -0.55 34.39
N GLY A 5 2.42 -1.71 34.07
CA GLY A 5 1.48 -1.89 32.94
C GLY A 5 2.09 -1.76 31.53
N VAL A 6 3.36 -2.12 31.35
CA VAL A 6 4.04 -2.04 30.05
C VAL A 6 3.84 -3.34 29.26
N ASP A 7 3.11 -3.26 28.14
CA ASP A 7 2.93 -4.37 27.17
C ASP A 7 3.80 -4.21 25.90
N ILE A 8 4.26 -2.99 25.60
CA ILE A 8 5.16 -2.68 24.48
C ILE A 8 6.50 -2.22 25.05
N VAL A 9 7.50 -3.09 25.02
CA VAL A 9 8.81 -2.84 25.61
C VAL A 9 9.70 -2.03 24.66
N ILE A 10 10.27 -0.94 25.18
CA ILE A 10 11.31 -0.16 24.50
C ILE A 10 12.67 -0.62 25.03
N GLY A 11 13.53 -1.12 24.14
CA GLY A 11 14.86 -1.62 24.46
C GLY A 11 15.92 -1.12 23.47
N PRO A 12 17.15 -1.67 23.53
CA PRO A 12 18.25 -1.23 22.68
C PRO A 12 18.05 -1.51 21.19
N GLY A 13 17.08 -2.36 20.81
CA GLY A 13 16.72 -2.66 19.43
C GLY A 13 15.42 -1.98 18.95
N THR A 14 14.87 -1.04 19.72
CA THR A 14 13.60 -0.38 19.39
C THR A 14 13.87 0.97 18.73
N GLU A 15 13.38 1.15 17.50
CA GLU A 15 13.29 2.46 16.83
C GLU A 15 12.01 3.19 17.27
N VAL A 16 12.02 4.53 17.24
CA VAL A 16 10.91 5.37 17.68
C VAL A 16 10.57 6.41 16.61
N ILE A 17 9.29 6.45 16.21
CA ILE A 17 8.73 7.52 15.38
C ILE A 17 7.78 8.34 16.27
N ALA A 18 8.06 9.65 16.40
CA ALA A 18 7.24 10.59 17.16
C ALA A 18 5.90 10.84 16.45
N GLY A 19 4.78 10.65 17.16
CA GLY A 19 3.42 10.74 16.61
C GLY A 19 2.54 11.76 17.33
N GLU A 20 3.07 12.48 18.31
CA GLU A 20 2.32 13.48 19.08
C GLU A 20 1.80 14.61 18.17
N GLY A 21 0.51 14.90 18.27
CA GLY A 21 -0.16 15.91 17.43
C GLY A 21 -0.43 15.48 15.99
N LEU A 22 -0.12 14.24 15.61
CA LEU A 22 -0.40 13.67 14.29
C LEU A 22 -1.57 12.68 14.33
N ILE A 23 -2.15 12.39 13.17
CA ILE A 23 -3.15 11.34 13.00
C ILE A 23 -2.50 10.17 12.26
N ALA A 24 -2.57 8.98 12.86
CA ALA A 24 -2.22 7.73 12.19
C ALA A 24 -3.50 7.06 11.67
N THR A 25 -3.50 6.63 10.41
CA THR A 25 -4.54 5.78 9.83
C THR A 25 -3.91 4.48 9.34
N ALA A 26 -4.73 3.47 9.10
CA ALA A 26 -4.31 2.37 8.24
C ALA A 26 -4.01 2.91 6.84
N GLY A 27 -3.18 2.19 6.08
CA GLY A 27 -3.01 2.48 4.67
C GLY A 27 -4.27 2.13 3.86
N VAL A 28 -4.53 2.89 2.81
CA VAL A 28 -5.70 2.68 1.94
C VAL A 28 -5.52 1.42 1.09
N ILE A 29 -6.64 0.72 0.84
CA ILE A 29 -6.75 -0.39 -0.11
C ILE A 29 -7.58 0.09 -1.30
N ASP A 30 -6.96 0.20 -2.47
CA ASP A 30 -7.66 0.45 -3.72
C ASP A 30 -7.94 -0.87 -4.43
N SER A 31 -9.21 -1.14 -4.73
CA SER A 31 -9.66 -2.40 -5.34
C SER A 31 -10.08 -2.27 -6.80
N HIS A 32 -9.86 -1.11 -7.42
CA HIS A 32 -10.23 -0.84 -8.81
C HIS A 32 -9.05 -0.30 -9.62
N ILE A 33 -7.93 -1.02 -9.58
CA ILE A 33 -6.74 -0.61 -10.33
C ILE A 33 -6.71 -1.20 -11.74
N HIS A 34 -6.51 -0.33 -12.72
CA HIS A 34 -6.04 -0.72 -14.04
C HIS A 34 -4.52 -0.61 -14.06
N PHE A 35 -3.79 -1.71 -14.21
CA PHE A 35 -2.33 -1.71 -14.27
C PHE A 35 -1.82 -1.28 -15.65
N ILE A 36 -2.04 0.00 -15.97
CA ILE A 36 -1.67 0.64 -17.24
C ILE A 36 -0.17 0.91 -17.30
N CYS A 37 0.40 1.35 -16.17
CA CYS A 37 1.82 1.62 -16.08
C CYS A 37 2.33 1.48 -14.63
N PRO A 38 3.62 1.14 -14.43
CA PRO A 38 4.18 0.96 -13.10
C PRO A 38 4.22 2.25 -12.26
N GLN A 39 4.20 3.43 -12.89
CA GLN A 39 4.24 4.72 -12.20
C GLN A 39 3.04 4.95 -11.27
N GLN A 40 1.90 4.31 -11.55
CA GLN A 40 0.73 4.37 -10.67
C GLN A 40 1.02 3.91 -9.24
N VAL A 41 2.02 3.05 -9.03
CA VAL A 41 2.41 2.58 -7.69
C VAL A 41 2.95 3.72 -6.84
N GLU A 42 3.76 4.61 -7.41
CA GLU A 42 4.33 5.75 -6.68
C GLU A 42 3.24 6.77 -6.35
N ASP A 43 2.37 7.09 -7.32
CA ASP A 43 1.24 8.00 -7.12
C ASP A 43 0.27 7.48 -6.04
N ALA A 44 -0.03 6.17 -6.08
CA ALA A 44 -0.87 5.51 -5.08
C ALA A 44 -0.23 5.60 -3.68
N LEU A 45 1.05 5.26 -3.55
CA LEU A 45 1.75 5.31 -2.27
C LEU A 45 1.80 6.72 -1.67
N MET A 46 2.09 7.73 -2.50
CA MET A 46 2.13 9.14 -2.06
C MET A 46 0.76 9.67 -1.64
N SER A 47 -0.32 9.06 -2.11
CA SER A 47 -1.69 9.35 -1.66
C SER A 47 -2.13 8.59 -0.39
N GLY A 48 -1.29 7.69 0.12
CA GLY A 48 -1.58 6.84 1.29
C GLY A 48 -2.19 5.47 0.96
N VAL A 49 -2.27 5.09 -0.32
CA VAL A 49 -2.64 3.73 -0.75
C VAL A 49 -1.45 2.80 -0.56
N THR A 50 -1.64 1.77 0.25
CA THR A 50 -0.59 0.78 0.57
C THR A 50 -0.87 -0.59 -0.04
N THR A 51 -2.05 -0.77 -0.62
CA THR A 51 -2.43 -2.01 -1.31
C THR A 51 -3.25 -1.67 -2.55
N MET A 52 -2.88 -2.26 -3.68
CA MET A 52 -3.51 -2.10 -4.98
C MET A 52 -4.00 -3.45 -5.48
N ILE A 53 -5.29 -3.58 -5.75
CA ILE A 53 -5.91 -4.78 -6.30
C ILE A 53 -6.54 -4.40 -7.64
N GLY A 54 -6.22 -5.17 -8.68
CA GLY A 54 -6.60 -4.82 -10.04
C GLY A 54 -6.07 -5.81 -11.07
N GLY A 55 -6.02 -5.37 -12.32
CA GLY A 55 -5.52 -6.15 -13.43
C GLY A 55 -5.09 -5.27 -14.60
N GLY A 56 -4.25 -5.80 -15.47
CA GLY A 56 -3.74 -5.11 -16.64
C GLY A 56 -2.44 -5.67 -17.17
N THR A 57 -2.15 -5.36 -18.43
CA THR A 57 -0.92 -5.77 -19.13
C THR A 57 -0.18 -4.56 -19.71
N GLY A 58 -0.20 -3.44 -18.98
CA GLY A 58 0.34 -2.18 -19.47
C GLY A 58 -0.65 -1.40 -20.36
N PRO A 59 -0.18 -0.51 -21.25
CA PRO A 59 -1.01 0.44 -22.00
C PRO A 59 -1.73 -0.19 -23.21
N ALA A 60 -2.35 -1.35 -23.01
CA ALA A 60 -3.21 -2.00 -23.99
C ALA A 60 -4.65 -1.47 -23.91
N THR A 61 -5.39 -1.47 -25.02
CA THR A 61 -6.81 -1.09 -25.06
C THR A 61 -7.64 -1.90 -24.06
N GLY A 62 -7.32 -3.19 -23.88
CA GLY A 62 -7.97 -4.05 -22.89
C GLY A 62 -7.79 -3.54 -21.46
N THR A 63 -6.55 -3.24 -21.05
CA THR A 63 -6.26 -2.65 -19.74
C THR A 63 -6.90 -1.28 -19.57
N ALA A 64 -6.91 -0.44 -20.60
CA ALA A 64 -7.52 0.90 -20.52
C ALA A 64 -9.05 0.83 -20.30
N ALA A 65 -9.69 -0.29 -20.67
CA ALA A 65 -11.12 -0.48 -20.52
C ALA A 65 -11.50 -1.40 -19.33
N THR A 66 -10.62 -2.31 -18.91
CA THR A 66 -10.93 -3.38 -17.95
C THR A 66 -9.78 -3.64 -16.97
N THR A 67 -10.10 -3.99 -15.72
CA THR A 67 -9.13 -4.41 -14.68
C THR A 67 -8.78 -5.90 -14.79
N CYS A 68 -8.45 -6.36 -15.99
CA CYS A 68 -8.21 -7.77 -16.28
C CYS A 68 -6.75 -8.02 -16.68
N THR A 69 -6.14 -9.04 -16.09
CA THR A 69 -4.85 -9.60 -16.53
C THR A 69 -5.11 -10.91 -17.28
N PRO A 70 -5.24 -10.91 -18.62
CA PRO A 70 -5.84 -12.02 -19.35
C PRO A 70 -4.88 -13.19 -19.59
N GLY A 71 -5.15 -14.31 -18.93
CA GLY A 71 -4.56 -15.62 -19.22
C GLY A 71 -3.24 -15.92 -18.48
N PRO A 72 -2.83 -17.20 -18.40
CA PRO A 72 -1.73 -17.63 -17.51
C PRO A 72 -0.34 -17.09 -17.86
N TRP A 73 -0.14 -16.54 -19.06
CA TRP A 73 1.14 -15.94 -19.44
C TRP A 73 1.30 -14.51 -18.91
N HIS A 74 0.18 -13.80 -18.74
CA HIS A 74 0.17 -12.41 -18.26
C HIS A 74 0.04 -12.32 -16.73
N ILE A 75 -0.54 -13.35 -16.09
CA ILE A 75 -0.64 -13.50 -14.63
C ILE A 75 0.70 -14.01 -14.10
#